data_AF-A0A6P0W5Q7-F1
#
_entry.id   AF-A0A6P0W5Q7-F1
#
_cell.length_a   1.000
_cell.length_b   1.000
_cell.length_c   1.000
_cell.angle_alpha   90.00
_cell.angle_beta   90.00
_cell.angle_gamma   90.00
#
_symmetry.space_group_name_H-M   'P 1'
#
loop_
_entity.id
_entity.type
_entity.pdbx_description
1 polymer ?
#
loop_
_entity_poly.entity_id
_entity_poly.type
_entity_poly.pdbx_seq_one_letter_code
_entity_poly.pdbx_strand_id
1 'polypeptide(L)' 'MKGFIRPKLVPKLWDNACVVMDNAKIHLGEMVREVIEEAGAKLVYLPPYSPEFSRCDPALFQS' A
#
# COMPACT_ATOMS: atom_id res chain seq x y z
N MET A 1 10.98 -4.23 -0.44
CA MET A 1 10.04 -3.56 0.50
C MET A 1 10.62 -3.26 1.88
N LYS A 2 11.35 -4.17 2.53
CA LYS A 2 11.96 -3.93 3.86
C LYS A 2 12.73 -2.60 3.96
N GLY A 3 13.52 -2.26 2.93
CA GLY A 3 14.31 -1.02 2.86
C GLY A 3 13.53 0.28 2.63
N PHE A 4 12.21 0.23 2.41
CA PHE A 4 11.39 1.42 2.26
C PHE A 4 10.47 1.63 3.48
N ILE A 5 9.82 0.57 3.96
CA ILE A 5 8.78 0.72 4.99
C ILE A 5 9.35 1.29 6.30
N ARG A 6 10.32 0.61 6.92
CA ARG A 6 10.88 1.05 8.20
C ARG A 6 11.57 2.43 8.11
N PRO A 7 12.47 2.70 7.15
CA PRO A 7 13.21 3.96 7.14
C PRO A 7 12.47 5.13 6.46
N LYS A 8 11.46 4.89 5.61
CA LYS A 8 10.79 5.96 4.84
C LYS A 8 9.30 6.11 5.14
N LEU A 9 8.59 5.03 5.44
CA LEU A 9 7.14 5.07 5.68
C LEU A 9 6.82 5.28 7.16
N VAL A 10 7.37 4.46 8.06
CA VAL A 10 7.09 4.52 9.50
C VAL A 10 7.28 5.91 10.11
N PRO A 11 8.36 6.67 9.81
CA PRO A 11 8.55 8.01 10.38
C PRO A 11 7.50 9.05 9.96
N LYS A 12 6.65 8.72 8.98
CA LYS A 12 5.58 9.58 8.48
C LYS A 12 4.19 9.15 8.98
N LEU A 13 4.10 8.06 9.72
CA LEU A 13 2.85 7.58 10.30
C LEU A 13 2.56 8.29 11.63
N TRP A 14 1.29 8.34 11.97
CA TRP A 14 0.79 8.82 13.24
C TRP A 14 -0.27 7.85 13.76
N ASP A 15 -0.61 7.95 15.04
CA ASP A 15 -1.61 7.07 15.66
C ASP A 15 -2.93 7.13 14.90
N ASN A 16 -3.47 5.96 14.57
CA ASN A 16 -4.68 5.76 13.76
C ASN A 16 -4.58 6.18 12.29
N ALA A 17 -3.38 6.44 11.76
CA ALA A 17 -3.20 6.63 10.32
C ALA A 17 -3.68 5.40 9.52
N CYS A 18 -4.14 5.64 8.29
CA CYS A 18 -4.54 4.58 7.36
C CYS A 18 -3.56 4.53 6.20
N VAL A 19 -2.89 3.38 6.03
CA VAL A 19 -2.01 3.12 4.90
C VAL A 19 -2.78 2.32 3.86
N VAL A 20 -2.95 2.90 2.68
CA VAL A 20 -3.58 2.23 1.53
C VAL A 20 -2.48 1.71 0.61
N MET A 21 -2.48 0.42 0.33
CA MET A 21 -1.50 -0.22 -0.57
C MET A 21 -2.21 -0.93 -1.73
N ASP A 22 -1.56 -0.97 -2.89
CA ASP A 22 -2.03 -1.84 -3.96
C ASP A 22 -1.87 -3.32 -3.54
N ASN A 23 -2.66 -4.19 -4.17
CA ASN A 23 -2.71 -5.60 -3.82
C ASN A 23 -1.76 -6.48 -4.64
N ALA A 24 -0.76 -5.90 -5.33
CA ALA A 24 0.19 -6.71 -6.08
C ALA A 24 0.87 -7.69 -5.11
N LYS A 25 1.11 -8.92 -5.58
CA LYS A 25 1.61 -10.01 -4.75
C LYS A 25 2.91 -9.68 -4.00
N ILE A 26 3.70 -8.74 -4.53
CA ILE A 26 4.92 -8.23 -3.88
C ILE A 26 4.64 -7.47 -2.59
N HIS A 27 3.45 -6.88 -2.43
CA HIS A 27 3.01 -6.06 -1.29
C HIS A 27 2.28 -6.84 -0.18
N LEU A 28 1.95 -8.12 -0.42
CA LEU A 28 1.17 -8.97 0.48
C LEU A 28 2.01 -9.72 1.53
N GLY A 29 3.17 -9.18 1.93
CA GLY A 29 4.01 -9.81 2.95
C GLY A 29 3.53 -9.48 4.37
N GLU A 30 3.45 -10.49 5.25
CA GLU A 30 3.05 -10.33 6.68
C GLU A 30 3.83 -9.22 7.39
N MET A 31 5.12 -9.09 7.11
CA MET A 31 6.00 -8.04 7.65
C MET A 31 5.50 -6.60 7.39
N VAL A 32 4.81 -6.37 6.27
CA VAL A 32 4.27 -5.04 5.93
C VAL A 32 3.19 -4.63 6.93
N ARG A 33 2.30 -5.57 7.25
CA ARG A 33 1.22 -5.38 8.22
C ARG A 33 1.80 -5.15 9.61
N GLU A 34 2.69 -6.03 10.05
CA GLU A 34 3.32 -5.93 11.37
C GLU A 34 3.95 -4.56 11.60
N VAL A 35 4.77 -4.09 10.66
CA VAL A 35 5.48 -2.80 10.82
C VAL A 35 4.53 -1.60 10.86
N ILE A 36 3.41 -1.65 10.13
CA ILE A 36 2.42 -0.57 10.09
C ILE A 36 1.60 -0.58 11.38
N GLU A 37 1.19 -1.76 11.84
CA GLU A 37 0.40 -1.92 13.07
C GLU A 37 1.24 -1.63 14.33
N GLU A 38 2.54 -1.98 14.33
CA GLU A 38 3.52 -1.56 15.35
C GLU A 38 3.60 -0.03 15.49
N ALA A 39 3.38 0.71 14.40
CA ALA A 39 3.38 2.17 14.38
C ALA A 39 2.02 2.79 14.75
N GLY A 40 1.04 1.98 15.21
CA GLY A 40 -0.30 2.45 15.57
C GLY A 40 -1.20 2.78 14.37
N ALA A 41 -0.78 2.40 13.15
CA ALA A 41 -1.52 2.63 11.92
C ALA A 41 -2.26 1.37 11.45
N LYS A 42 -3.19 1.54 10.50
CA LYS A 42 -4.00 0.47 9.91
C LYS A 42 -3.61 0.27 8.46
N LEU A 43 -3.45 -0.99 8.03
CA LEU A 43 -3.17 -1.33 6.64
C LEU A 43 -4.45 -1.78 5.91
N VAL A 44 -4.77 -1.10 4.81
CA VAL A 44 -5.86 -1.44 3.89
C VAL A 44 -5.27 -1.72 2.52
N TYR A 45 -5.60 -2.88 1.95
CA TYR A 45 -5.27 -3.20 0.56
C TYR A 45 -6.40 -2.77 -0.36
N LEU A 46 -6.05 -2.22 -1.52
CA LEU A 46 -7.00 -1.97 -2.59
C LEU A 46 -7.64 -3.31 -3.05
N PRO A 47 -8.93 -3.31 -3.40
CA PRO A 47 -9.55 -4.50 -3.99
C PRO A 47 -8.82 -4.90 -5.28
N PRO A 48 -8.84 -6.19 -5.66
CA PRO A 48 -8.27 -6.64 -6.93
C PRO A 48 -8.92 -5.90 -8.10
N TYR A 49 -8.08 -5.19 -8.86
CA TYR A 49 -8.42 -4.42 -10.07
C TYR A 49 -9.70 -3.57 -9.93
N SER A 50 -9.52 -2.32 -9.49
CA SER A 50 -10.49 -1.25 -9.75
C SER A 50 -10.04 -0.49 -11.00
N PRO A 51 -10.59 -0.78 -12.20
CA PRO A 51 -10.20 -0.10 -13.45
C PRO A 51 -10.34 1.44 -13.39
N GLU A 52 -11.15 1.94 -12.45
CA GLU A 52 -11.34 3.36 -12.14
C GLU A 52 -10.07 4.07 -11.57
N PHE A 53 -9.11 3.32 -11.01
CA PHE A 53 -7.96 3.89 -10.27
C PHE A 53 -6.57 3.56 -10.86
N SER A 54 -6.51 2.86 -11.98
CA SER A 54 -5.26 2.51 -12.67
C SER A 54 -4.93 3.50 -13.79
N ARG A 55 -4.22 4.60 -13.47
CA ARG A 55 -3.71 5.56 -14.48
C ARG A 55 -2.58 5.02 -15.38
N CYS A 56 -2.19 3.74 -15.24
CA CYS A 56 -1.09 3.13 -16.00
C CYS A 56 -1.52 2.05 -17.00
N ASP A 57 -2.81 1.82 -17.23
CA ASP A 57 -3.23 0.86 -18.24
C ASP A 57 -3.11 1.48 -19.66
N PRO A 58 -2.25 0.96 -20.55
CA PRO A 58 -2.15 1.43 -21.94
C PRO A 58 -3.46 1.23 -22.73
N ALA A 59 -4.35 0.33 -22.31
CA ALA A 59 -5.62 0.07 -22.98
C ALA A 59 -6.62 1.23 -22.84
N LEU A 60 -6.43 2.16 -21.89
CA LEU A 60 -7.26 3.35 -21.72
C LEU A 60 -6.92 4.50 -22.70
N PHE A 61 -5.87 4.36 -23.51
CA PHE A 61 -5.47 5.37 -24.50
C PHE A 61 -5.99 5.09 -25.93
N GLN A 62 -6.80 4.05 -26.13
CA GLN A 62 -7.43 3.77 -27.42
C GLN A 62 -8.96 3.79 -27.32
N SER A 63 -9.52 5.00 -27.36
CA SER A 63 -10.89 5.27 -27.81
C SER A 63 -10.94 6.63 -28.46
#